data_AF-A0A6J0SR37-F1
#
_entry.id   AF-A0A6J0SR37-F1
#
_cell.length_a   1.000
_cell.length_b   1.000
_cell.length_c   1.000
_cell.angle_alpha   90.00
_cell.angle_beta   90.00
_cell.angle_gamma   90.00
#
_symmetry.space_group_name_H-M   'P 1'
#
loop_
_entity.id
_entity.type
_entity.pdbx_description
1 polymer ?
#
loop_
_entity_poly.entity_id
_entity_poly.type
_entity_poly.pdbx_seq_one_letter_code
_entity_poly.pdbx_strand_id
1 'polypeptide(L)'
;MAAALLARVFSSLPRPRYILSATCPVDKWFSKYVSSDNRPKKPLSAYLRFFVDQQPIYRKQNPGLGILDITRKIAFDWKELPSSAKQTYETAAEAEMQLYKEQLAKYKAQLTPAQEKALKEEKMQKMEKRRANIKKRKLAMLGKPKRPRSALNIFVAEHFQEAKGVSPQGKLKYLFDEWKKMPTSLKQAYLQLAEDDKVRYKNEITSWEEHMKEIGHEDLVRYRSKRQILTERTKK
;
A
#
# COMPACT_ATOMS: atom_id res chain seq x y z
N MET A 1 -10.97 37.43 33.92
CA MET A 1 -12.22 37.55 33.15
C MET A 1 -12.02 36.89 31.80
N ALA A 2 -12.87 35.89 31.52
CA ALA A 2 -13.18 35.20 30.26
C ALA A 2 -12.11 35.09 29.15
N ALA A 3 -11.53 33.89 28.97
CA ALA A 3 -10.89 33.47 27.73
C ALA A 3 -11.85 32.54 26.97
N ALA A 4 -12.18 32.94 25.75
CA ALA A 4 -13.29 32.42 24.96
C ALA A 4 -13.10 30.95 24.51
N LEU A 5 -14.12 30.15 24.81
CA LEU A 5 -14.41 28.85 24.20
C LEU A 5 -14.91 29.08 22.78
N LEU A 6 -14.18 28.58 21.77
CA LEU A 6 -14.75 28.37 20.43
C LEU A 6 -14.66 26.90 20.06
N ALA A 7 -15.76 26.21 20.34
CA ALA A 7 -16.10 24.94 19.74
C ALA A 7 -16.17 25.11 18.22
N ARG A 8 -15.23 24.52 17.48
CA ARG A 8 -15.37 24.33 16.04
C ARG A 8 -15.98 22.98 15.77
N VAL A 9 -17.25 23.03 15.37
CA VAL A 9 -18.03 21.95 14.76
C VAL A 9 -17.22 21.39 13.58
N PHE A 10 -16.81 20.13 13.68
CA PHE A 10 -16.18 19.39 12.56
C PHE A 10 -17.25 19.10 11.51
N SER A 11 -17.45 20.02 10.56
CA SER A 11 -18.12 19.70 9.31
C SER A 11 -17.25 18.70 8.53
N SER A 12 -17.70 17.45 8.44
CA SER A 12 -17.08 16.39 7.66
C SER A 12 -17.19 16.71 6.17
N LEU A 13 -16.30 17.54 5.65
CA LEU A 13 -16.16 17.70 4.21
C LEU A 13 -15.51 16.43 3.65
N PRO A 14 -16.12 15.79 2.63
CA PRO A 14 -15.53 14.61 2.00
C PRO A 14 -14.21 15.01 1.34
N ARG A 15 -13.14 14.31 1.74
CA ARG A 15 -11.80 14.48 1.14
C ARG A 15 -11.90 14.33 -0.38
N PRO A 16 -11.27 15.21 -1.17
CA PRO A 16 -11.26 15.07 -2.62
C PRO A 16 -10.69 13.70 -2.98
N ARG A 17 -11.49 12.89 -3.69
CA ARG A 17 -11.01 11.69 -4.35
C ARG A 17 -9.89 12.15 -5.27
N TYR A 18 -8.67 11.72 -5.00
CA TYR A 18 -7.54 11.92 -5.90
C TYR A 18 -7.94 11.43 -7.28
N ILE A 19 -8.23 12.37 -8.18
CA ILE A 19 -8.34 12.09 -9.61
C ILE A 19 -6.95 11.65 -10.02
N LEU A 20 -6.78 10.35 -10.20
CA LEU A 20 -5.60 9.81 -10.85
C LEU A 20 -5.53 10.45 -12.23
N SER A 21 -4.53 11.31 -12.44
CA SER A 21 -4.23 11.96 -13.71
C SER A 21 -4.27 10.94 -14.86
N ALA A 22 -5.03 11.27 -15.91
CA ALA A 22 -5.49 10.39 -16.98
C ALA A 22 -4.41 9.90 -17.99
N THR A 23 -3.13 10.03 -17.67
CA THR A 23 -2.06 9.58 -18.56
C THR A 23 -1.05 8.74 -17.78
N CYS A 24 -1.44 7.52 -17.43
CA CYS A 24 -0.46 6.46 -17.24
C CYS A 24 -0.09 5.93 -18.64
N PRO A 25 1.13 6.19 -19.14
CA PRO A 25 1.62 5.55 -20.36
C PRO A 25 1.74 4.06 -20.07
N VAL A 26 1.07 3.25 -20.86
CA VAL A 26 0.98 1.80 -20.64
C VAL A 26 2.30 1.10 -20.94
N ASP A 27 3.17 1.80 -21.68
CA ASP A 27 4.58 1.50 -21.89
C ASP A 27 5.38 1.40 -20.58
N LYS A 28 4.98 2.14 -19.54
CA LYS A 28 5.62 2.03 -18.21
C LYS A 28 5.21 0.76 -17.47
N TRP A 29 4.03 0.20 -17.76
CA TRP A 29 3.51 -0.98 -17.09
C TRP A 29 3.95 -2.28 -17.77
N PHE A 30 4.18 -2.22 -19.09
CA PHE A 30 4.56 -3.35 -19.94
C PHE A 30 5.89 -3.14 -20.66
N SER A 31 6.80 -2.37 -20.07
CA SER A 31 8.14 -2.07 -20.61
C SER A 31 8.88 -3.35 -21.01
N LYS A 32 8.99 -3.58 -22.33
CA LYS A 32 9.54 -4.79 -22.97
C LYS A 32 11.05 -4.96 -22.80
N TYR A 33 11.79 -3.90 -22.52
CA TYR A 33 13.25 -3.95 -22.63
C TYR A 33 13.90 -3.53 -21.31
N VAL A 34 14.48 -4.54 -20.63
CA VAL A 34 15.51 -4.42 -19.59
C VAL A 34 15.04 -3.83 -18.25
N SER A 35 15.20 -4.59 -17.17
CA SER A 35 15.10 -4.05 -15.80
C SER A 35 16.39 -3.27 -15.49
N SER A 36 16.40 -2.38 -14.48
CA SER A 36 17.58 -1.62 -14.04
C SER A 36 18.81 -2.46 -13.61
N ASP A 37 18.77 -3.77 -13.82
CA ASP A 37 19.67 -4.80 -13.31
C ASP A 37 20.10 -5.77 -14.44
N ASN A 38 19.99 -5.37 -15.71
CA ASN A 38 20.31 -6.19 -16.92
C ASN A 38 19.58 -7.54 -17.03
N ARG A 39 18.71 -7.87 -16.06
CA ARG A 39 17.91 -9.08 -16.06
C ARG A 39 16.89 -9.05 -17.19
N PRO A 40 16.85 -10.09 -18.07
CA PRO A 40 15.79 -10.24 -19.05
C PRO A 40 14.42 -10.18 -18.38
N LYS A 41 13.49 -9.41 -18.95
CA LYS A 41 12.10 -9.33 -18.48
C LYS A 41 11.28 -10.39 -19.18
N LYS A 42 10.32 -10.99 -18.45
CA LYS A 42 9.40 -11.96 -19.03
C LYS A 42 8.56 -11.26 -20.11
N PRO A 43 8.45 -11.82 -21.33
CA PRO A 43 7.71 -11.20 -22.42
C PRO A 43 6.20 -11.24 -22.14
N LEU A 44 5.46 -10.43 -22.90
CA LEU A 44 4.01 -10.36 -22.79
C LEU A 44 3.35 -11.64 -23.29
N SER A 45 2.29 -12.07 -22.60
CA SER A 45 1.40 -13.14 -23.07
C SER A 45 0.58 -12.66 -24.27
N ALA A 46 -0.01 -13.60 -25.02
CA ALA A 46 -0.85 -13.32 -26.19
C ALA A 46 -1.92 -12.26 -25.91
N TYR A 47 -2.70 -12.44 -24.83
CA TYR A 47 -3.70 -11.46 -24.40
C TYR A 47 -3.09 -10.10 -24.06
N LEU A 48 -1.94 -10.04 -23.37
CA LEU A 48 -1.33 -8.76 -23.00
C LEU A 48 -0.76 -8.03 -24.22
N ARG A 49 -0.33 -8.74 -25.26
CA ARG A 49 0.04 -8.13 -26.56
C ARG A 49 -1.16 -7.47 -27.19
N PHE A 50 -2.23 -8.25 -27.37
CA PHE A 50 -3.50 -7.74 -27.87
C PHE A 50 -3.99 -6.53 -27.06
N PHE A 51 -3.89 -6.60 -25.74
CA PHE A 51 -4.27 -5.49 -24.86
C PHE A 51 -3.43 -4.24 -25.11
N VAL A 52 -2.11 -4.36 -25.24
CA VAL A 52 -1.22 -3.22 -25.53
C VAL A 52 -1.56 -2.59 -26.89
N ASP A 53 -1.88 -3.42 -27.89
CA ASP A 53 -2.21 -2.95 -29.24
C ASP A 53 -3.60 -2.27 -29.30
N GLN A 54 -4.60 -2.83 -28.62
CA GLN A 54 -5.97 -2.32 -28.63
C GLN A 54 -6.21 -1.14 -27.69
N GLN A 55 -5.57 -1.10 -26.54
CA GLN A 55 -5.85 -0.08 -25.53
C GLN A 55 -5.72 1.39 -26.02
N PRO A 56 -4.70 1.79 -26.81
CA PRO A 56 -4.66 3.16 -27.33
C PRO A 56 -5.81 3.46 -28.29
N ILE A 57 -6.30 2.48 -29.04
CA ILE A 57 -7.45 2.62 -29.95
C ILE A 57 -8.72 2.86 -29.13
N TYR A 58 -8.98 2.02 -28.13
CA TYR A 58 -10.16 2.16 -27.26
C TYR A 58 -10.14 3.46 -26.47
N ARG A 59 -8.96 3.90 -26.01
CA ARG A 59 -8.81 5.18 -25.32
C ARG A 59 -9.12 6.36 -26.23
N LYS A 60 -8.67 6.34 -27.49
CA LYS A 60 -8.98 7.38 -28.48
C LYS A 60 -10.48 7.41 -28.82
N GLN A 61 -11.11 6.24 -28.97
CA GLN A 61 -12.54 6.13 -29.26
C GLN A 61 -13.42 6.49 -28.05
N ASN A 62 -12.91 6.32 -26.83
CA ASN A 62 -13.66 6.54 -25.59
C ASN A 62 -12.88 7.46 -24.63
N PRO A 63 -12.66 8.75 -24.97
CA PRO A 63 -11.81 9.65 -24.19
C PRO A 63 -12.36 9.95 -22.78
N GLY A 64 -13.63 9.66 -22.51
CA GLY A 64 -14.27 9.81 -21.19
C GLY A 64 -14.35 8.54 -20.34
N LEU A 65 -13.99 7.36 -20.88
CA LEU A 65 -14.06 6.11 -20.12
C LEU A 65 -12.81 5.89 -19.25
N GLY A 66 -13.03 5.36 -18.05
CA GLY A 66 -11.96 4.96 -17.17
C GLY A 66 -11.18 3.76 -17.73
N ILE A 67 -9.90 3.66 -17.38
CA ILE A 67 -9.02 2.56 -17.82
C ILE A 67 -9.59 1.17 -17.45
N LEU A 68 -10.33 1.06 -16.35
CA LEU A 68 -10.96 -0.19 -15.92
C LEU A 68 -12.09 -0.63 -16.86
N ASP A 69 -12.91 0.32 -17.32
CA ASP A 69 -13.98 0.05 -18.28
C ASP A 69 -13.41 -0.33 -19.65
N ILE A 70 -12.40 0.40 -20.10
CA ILE A 70 -11.64 0.07 -21.33
C ILE A 70 -11.03 -1.34 -21.21
N THR A 71 -10.43 -1.66 -20.07
CA THR A 71 -9.83 -2.99 -19.85
C THR A 71 -10.88 -4.09 -19.87
N ARG A 72 -12.07 -3.86 -19.31
CA ARG A 72 -13.18 -4.81 -19.37
C ARG A 72 -13.68 -5.05 -20.80
N LYS A 73 -13.80 -3.99 -21.61
CA LYS A 73 -14.16 -4.09 -23.04
C LYS A 73 -13.14 -4.93 -23.80
N ILE A 74 -11.85 -4.59 -23.73
CA ILE A 74 -10.79 -5.34 -24.42
C ILE A 74 -10.73 -6.81 -23.97
N ALA A 75 -10.94 -7.07 -22.68
CA ALA A 75 -11.00 -8.45 -22.16
C ALA A 75 -12.18 -9.25 -22.75
N PHE A 76 -13.31 -8.59 -22.99
CA PHE A 76 -14.47 -9.18 -23.65
C PHE A 76 -14.18 -9.42 -25.13
N ASP A 77 -13.65 -8.43 -25.84
CA ASP A 77 -13.30 -8.55 -27.27
C ASP A 77 -12.26 -9.65 -27.52
N TRP A 78 -11.29 -9.82 -26.61
CA TRP A 78 -10.36 -10.94 -26.67
C TRP A 78 -11.07 -12.29 -26.57
N LYS A 79 -12.12 -12.42 -25.74
CA LYS A 79 -12.86 -13.68 -25.64
C LYS A 79 -13.60 -14.00 -26.93
N GLU A 80 -14.20 -13.00 -27.57
CA GLU A 80 -14.95 -13.13 -28.82
C GLU A 80 -14.05 -13.27 -30.05
N LEU A 81 -12.77 -12.87 -29.96
CA LEU A 81 -11.84 -12.92 -31.07
C LEU A 81 -11.74 -14.35 -31.66
N PRO A 82 -11.76 -14.52 -33.00
CA PRO A 82 -11.67 -15.82 -33.63
C PRO A 82 -10.33 -16.50 -33.31
N SER A 83 -10.33 -17.83 -33.31
CA SER A 83 -9.14 -18.65 -32.99
C SER A 83 -7.95 -18.33 -33.88
N SER A 84 -8.19 -18.07 -35.18
CA SER A 84 -7.14 -17.70 -36.13
C SER A 84 -6.40 -16.42 -35.74
N ALA A 85 -7.12 -15.38 -35.34
CA ALA A 85 -6.54 -14.11 -34.90
C ALA A 85 -5.85 -14.24 -33.53
N LYS A 86 -6.41 -15.03 -32.60
CA LYS A 86 -5.74 -15.36 -31.33
C LYS A 86 -4.41 -16.07 -31.57
N GLN A 87 -4.37 -17.01 -32.50
CA GLN A 87 -3.20 -17.82 -32.82
C GLN A 87 -2.02 -16.96 -33.29
N THR A 88 -2.25 -15.85 -34.00
CA THR A 88 -1.19 -14.90 -34.36
C THR A 88 -0.51 -14.31 -33.13
N TYR A 89 -1.28 -13.95 -32.10
CA TYR A 89 -0.71 -13.42 -30.84
C TYR A 89 -0.06 -14.51 -29.99
N GLU A 90 -0.60 -15.74 -30.02
CA GLU A 90 -0.04 -16.89 -29.29
C GLU A 90 1.31 -17.31 -29.86
N THR A 91 1.41 -17.48 -31.18
CA THR A 91 2.67 -17.80 -31.86
C THR A 91 3.74 -16.74 -31.63
N ALA A 92 3.39 -15.46 -31.72
CA ALA A 92 4.31 -14.37 -31.39
C ALA A 92 4.73 -14.37 -29.91
N ALA A 93 3.82 -14.68 -28.98
CA ALA A 93 4.12 -14.76 -27.56
C ALA A 93 5.01 -15.95 -27.21
N GLU A 94 4.81 -17.09 -27.86
CA GLU A 94 5.64 -18.28 -27.73
C GLU A 94 7.05 -18.05 -28.25
N ALA A 95 7.19 -17.47 -29.44
CA ALA A 95 8.50 -17.14 -30.02
C ALA A 95 9.31 -16.23 -29.08
N GLU A 96 8.72 -15.15 -28.57
CA GLU A 96 9.40 -14.29 -27.61
C GLU A 96 9.68 -14.99 -26.27
N MET A 97 8.81 -15.90 -25.83
CA MET A 97 9.04 -16.70 -24.62
C MET A 97 10.25 -17.62 -24.77
N GLN A 98 10.47 -18.22 -25.94
CA GLN A 98 11.66 -19.03 -26.20
C GLN A 98 12.92 -18.17 -26.18
N LEU A 99 12.93 -17.04 -26.89
CA LEU A 99 14.04 -16.09 -26.85
C LEU A 99 14.35 -15.62 -25.42
N TYR A 100 13.31 -15.34 -24.63
CA TYR A 100 13.47 -14.98 -23.23
C TYR A 100 14.11 -16.10 -22.39
N LYS A 101 13.74 -17.36 -22.62
CA LYS A 101 14.35 -18.50 -21.90
C LYS A 101 15.84 -18.60 -22.22
N GLU A 102 16.22 -18.44 -23.48
CA GLU A 102 17.62 -18.44 -23.91
C GLU A 102 18.40 -17.28 -23.29
N GLN A 103 17.86 -16.07 -23.35
CA GLN A 103 18.46 -14.87 -22.73
C GLN A 103 18.58 -15.03 -21.22
N LEU A 104 17.57 -15.59 -20.56
CA LEU A 104 17.58 -15.83 -19.12
C LEU A 104 18.60 -16.91 -18.73
N ALA A 105 18.77 -17.95 -19.54
CA ALA A 105 19.80 -18.96 -19.33
C ALA A 105 21.20 -18.35 -19.44
N LYS A 106 21.47 -17.56 -20.49
CA LYS A 106 22.71 -16.80 -20.66
C LYS A 106 22.97 -15.86 -19.49
N TYR A 107 21.96 -15.09 -19.07
CA TYR A 107 22.04 -14.20 -17.92
C TYR A 107 22.38 -14.95 -16.63
N LYS A 108 21.72 -16.09 -16.36
CA LYS A 108 21.99 -16.90 -15.18
C LYS A 108 23.39 -17.50 -15.17
N ALA A 109 23.90 -17.92 -16.33
CA ALA A 109 25.24 -18.45 -16.47
C ALA A 109 26.34 -17.40 -16.21
N GLN A 110 26.04 -16.12 -16.43
CA GLN A 110 26.95 -15.00 -16.17
C GLN A 110 26.96 -14.54 -14.69
N LEU A 111 26.01 -14.99 -13.87
CA LEU A 111 25.91 -14.55 -12.48
C LEU A 111 26.94 -15.25 -11.59
N THR A 112 27.60 -14.47 -10.74
CA THR A 112 28.40 -15.01 -9.64
C THR A 112 27.47 -15.56 -8.53
N PRO A 113 27.93 -16.53 -7.72
CA PRO A 113 27.14 -17.03 -6.58
C PRO A 113 26.72 -15.93 -5.59
N ALA A 114 27.57 -14.92 -5.41
CA ALA A 114 27.28 -13.76 -4.57
C ALA A 114 26.12 -12.91 -5.13
N GLN A 115 26.14 -12.62 -6.43
CA GLN A 115 25.04 -11.90 -7.10
C GLN A 115 23.75 -12.73 -7.08
N GLU A 116 23.81 -14.04 -7.29
CA GLU A 116 22.62 -14.89 -7.22
C GLU A 116 21.98 -14.86 -5.82
N LYS A 117 22.80 -14.93 -4.76
CA LYS A 117 22.33 -14.81 -3.38
C LYS A 117 21.69 -13.45 -3.12
N ALA A 118 22.33 -12.35 -3.54
CA ALA A 118 21.79 -11.01 -3.40
C ALA A 118 20.43 -10.85 -4.10
N LEU A 119 20.29 -11.38 -5.34
CA LEU A 119 19.02 -11.36 -6.08
C LEU A 119 17.93 -12.21 -5.42
N LYS A 120 18.28 -13.34 -4.79
CA LYS A 120 17.34 -14.16 -4.01
C LYS A 120 16.88 -13.40 -2.76
N GLU A 121 17.79 -12.75 -2.05
CA GLU A 121 17.49 -11.96 -0.86
C GLU A 121 16.61 -10.75 -1.17
N GLU A 122 16.92 -9.99 -2.22
CA GLU A 122 16.10 -8.85 -2.66
C GLU A 122 14.67 -9.30 -3.02
N LYS A 123 14.53 -10.43 -3.73
CA LYS A 123 13.21 -11.02 -4.03
C LYS A 123 12.46 -11.39 -2.76
N MET A 124 13.12 -11.99 -1.79
CA MET A 124 12.52 -12.34 -0.50
C MET A 124 12.06 -11.09 0.25
N GLN A 125 12.91 -10.07 0.38
CA GLN A 125 12.58 -8.80 1.02
C GLN A 125 11.38 -8.11 0.33
N LYS A 126 11.34 -8.12 -1.01
CA LYS A 126 10.21 -7.57 -1.79
C LYS A 126 8.91 -8.34 -1.53
N MET A 127 8.97 -9.67 -1.45
CA MET A 127 7.82 -10.52 -1.15
C MET A 127 7.32 -10.32 0.30
N GLU A 128 8.24 -10.22 1.26
CA GLU A 128 7.92 -9.91 2.66
C GLU A 128 7.28 -8.54 2.81
N LYS A 129 7.84 -7.51 2.17
CA LYS A 129 7.24 -6.16 2.12
C LYS A 129 5.84 -6.19 1.52
N ARG A 130 5.62 -6.96 0.44
CA ARG A 130 4.29 -7.13 -0.16
C ARG A 130 3.33 -7.83 0.80
N ARG A 131 3.75 -8.91 1.47
CA ARG A 131 2.95 -9.62 2.49
C ARG A 131 2.60 -8.71 3.66
N ALA A 132 3.56 -7.94 4.18
CA ALA A 132 3.34 -6.97 5.26
C ALA A 132 2.34 -5.88 4.85
N ASN A 133 2.43 -5.37 3.62
CA ASN A 133 1.48 -4.38 3.09
C ASN A 133 0.07 -4.95 2.93
N ILE A 134 -0.07 -6.18 2.44
CA ILE A 134 -1.38 -6.86 2.33
C ILE A 134 -1.98 -7.04 3.72
N LYS A 135 -1.20 -7.53 4.69
CA LYS A 135 -1.63 -7.68 6.09
C LYS A 135 -2.05 -6.34 6.68
N LYS A 136 -1.29 -5.28 6.47
CA LYS A 136 -1.62 -3.92 6.91
C LYS A 136 -2.94 -3.42 6.32
N ARG A 137 -3.16 -3.62 5.01
CA ARG A 137 -4.42 -3.26 4.34
C ARG A 137 -5.60 -4.06 4.87
N LYS A 138 -5.45 -5.38 5.04
CA LYS A 138 -6.49 -6.24 5.65
C LYS A 138 -6.87 -5.74 7.04
N LEU A 139 -5.89 -5.47 7.89
CA LEU A 139 -6.13 -4.93 9.24
C LEU A 139 -6.82 -3.56 9.21
N ALA A 140 -6.47 -2.70 8.24
CA ALA A 140 -7.12 -1.41 8.08
C ALA A 140 -8.58 -1.53 7.60
N MET A 141 -8.88 -2.48 6.69
CA MET A 141 -10.26 -2.76 6.28
C MET A 141 -11.10 -3.34 7.43
N LEU A 142 -10.49 -4.14 8.30
CA LEU A 142 -11.12 -4.66 9.53
C LEU A 142 -11.24 -3.60 10.64
N GLY A 143 -10.95 -2.32 10.35
CA GLY A 143 -11.11 -1.24 11.32
C GLY A 143 -10.18 -1.32 12.53
N LYS A 144 -9.03 -1.99 12.43
CA LYS A 144 -8.13 -2.16 13.58
C LYS A 144 -7.73 -0.79 14.17
N PRO A 145 -7.95 -0.58 15.49
CA PRO A 145 -7.60 0.65 16.18
C PRO A 145 -6.14 1.07 15.97
N LYS A 146 -5.94 2.38 15.75
CA LYS A 146 -4.59 2.95 15.66
C LYS A 146 -3.93 2.97 17.03
N ARG A 147 -2.62 2.71 17.05
CA ARG A 147 -1.79 2.76 18.26
C ARG A 147 -1.93 4.11 18.98
N PRO A 148 -1.75 4.14 20.31
CA PRO A 148 -1.85 5.37 21.06
C PRO A 148 -0.77 6.36 20.61
N ARG A 149 -1.15 7.63 20.50
CA ARG A 149 -0.26 8.72 20.13
C ARG A 149 0.60 9.12 21.32
N SER A 150 1.89 9.32 21.09
CA SER A 150 2.76 9.93 22.10
C SER A 150 2.49 11.43 22.22
N ALA A 151 2.87 12.03 23.35
CA ALA A 151 2.76 13.47 23.59
C ALA A 151 3.38 14.29 22.45
N LEU A 152 4.56 13.88 21.99
CA LEU A 152 5.24 14.49 20.85
C LEU A 152 4.45 14.33 19.53
N ASN A 153 3.80 13.18 19.29
CA ASN A 153 2.96 13.02 18.10
C ASN A 153 1.73 13.92 18.12
N ILE A 154 1.17 14.18 19.30
CA ILE A 154 0.02 15.09 19.48
C ILE A 154 0.48 16.52 19.21
N PHE A 155 1.57 16.96 19.86
CA PHE A 155 2.19 18.27 19.62
C PHE A 155 2.51 18.50 18.14
N VAL A 156 3.20 17.54 17.51
CA VAL A 156 3.55 17.63 16.08
C VAL A 156 2.29 17.72 15.23
N ALA A 157 1.25 16.93 15.50
CA ALA A 157 0.03 16.98 14.70
C ALA A 157 -0.70 18.33 14.79
N GLU A 158 -0.65 18.98 15.95
CA GLU A 158 -1.24 20.31 16.17
C GLU A 158 -0.42 21.40 15.47
N HIS A 159 0.90 21.37 15.60
CA HIS A 159 1.78 22.45 15.14
C HIS A 159 2.31 22.26 13.70
N PHE A 160 2.04 21.12 13.04
CA PHE A 160 2.63 20.81 11.73
C PHE A 160 2.27 21.80 10.62
N GLN A 161 1.04 22.33 10.65
CA GLN A 161 0.60 23.28 9.61
C GLN A 161 1.36 24.60 9.72
N GLU A 162 1.51 25.10 10.94
CA GLU A 162 2.12 26.40 11.27
C GLU A 162 3.65 26.34 11.36
N ALA A 163 4.23 25.15 11.42
CA ALA A 163 5.67 24.95 11.51
C ALA A 163 6.43 25.62 10.35
N LYS A 164 7.54 26.27 10.69
CA LYS A 164 8.46 26.90 9.72
C LYS A 164 9.24 25.83 8.97
N GLY A 165 9.24 25.91 7.65
CA GLY A 165 9.98 25.00 6.77
C GLY A 165 9.29 24.80 5.43
N VAL A 166 10.08 24.82 4.36
CA VAL A 166 9.57 24.64 2.98
C VAL A 166 9.19 23.17 2.72
N SER A 167 9.93 22.23 3.33
CA SER A 167 9.68 20.80 3.19
C SER A 167 9.04 20.20 4.46
N PRO A 168 8.22 19.14 4.33
CA PRO A 168 7.69 18.39 5.48
C PRO A 168 8.77 17.91 6.46
N GLN A 169 9.93 17.53 5.93
CA GLN A 169 11.08 17.08 6.71
C GLN A 169 11.71 18.25 7.50
N GLY A 170 11.81 19.44 6.87
CA GLY A 170 12.28 20.65 7.53
C GLY A 170 11.36 21.11 8.65
N LYS A 171 10.03 21.10 8.40
CA LYS A 171 9.01 21.40 9.41
C LYS A 171 9.11 20.44 10.60
N LEU A 172 9.26 19.15 10.34
CA LEU A 172 9.38 18.15 11.40
C LEU A 172 10.65 18.34 12.24
N LYS A 173 11.78 18.66 11.59
CA LYS A 173 13.04 18.97 12.30
C LYS A 173 12.86 20.18 13.22
N TYR A 174 12.25 21.26 12.71
CA TYR A 174 11.95 22.46 13.49
C TYR A 174 11.09 22.14 14.72
N LEU A 175 10.01 21.37 14.55
CA LEU A 175 9.13 20.98 15.66
C LEU A 175 9.82 20.09 16.71
N PHE A 176 10.74 19.21 16.29
CA PHE A 176 11.52 18.43 17.25
C PHE A 176 12.44 19.32 18.09
N ASP A 177 13.07 20.33 17.49
CA ASP A 177 13.90 21.28 18.21
C ASP A 177 13.07 22.14 19.18
N GLU A 178 11.89 22.58 18.75
CA GLU A 178 10.95 23.34 19.58
C GLU A 178 10.42 22.51 20.75
N TRP A 179 10.02 21.27 20.50
CA TRP A 179 9.65 20.33 21.56
C TRP A 179 10.78 20.12 22.56
N LYS A 180 12.04 20.03 22.11
CA LYS A 180 13.19 19.88 23.02
C LYS A 180 13.33 21.10 23.93
N LYS A 181 13.17 22.31 23.39
CA LYS A 181 13.27 23.59 24.12
C LYS A 181 12.08 23.90 25.03
N MET A 182 10.92 23.31 24.79
CA MET A 182 9.70 23.60 25.53
C MET A 182 9.81 23.23 27.03
N PRO A 183 9.36 24.10 27.96
CA PRO A 183 9.38 23.82 29.39
C PRO A 183 8.46 22.66 29.77
N THR A 184 8.80 21.97 30.85
CA THR A 184 8.07 20.78 31.33
C THR A 184 6.60 21.06 31.63
N SER A 185 6.27 22.26 32.09
CA SER A 185 4.89 22.67 32.37
C SER A 185 3.99 22.63 31.14
N LEU A 186 4.45 23.16 30.01
CA LEU A 186 3.70 23.11 28.74
C LEU A 186 3.66 21.68 28.16
N LYS A 187 4.75 20.92 28.31
CA LYS A 187 4.77 19.49 27.95
C LYS A 187 3.76 18.67 28.75
N GLN A 188 3.46 19.05 29.98
CA GLN A 188 2.55 18.32 30.86
C GLN A 188 1.15 18.17 30.24
N ALA A 189 0.63 19.21 29.59
CA ALA A 189 -0.66 19.13 28.91
C ALA A 189 -0.66 18.04 27.81
N TYR A 190 0.40 17.97 27.00
CA TYR A 190 0.56 16.92 25.99
C TYR A 190 0.78 15.54 26.58
N LEU A 191 1.46 15.44 27.73
CA LEU A 191 1.62 14.18 28.45
C LEU A 191 0.27 13.66 28.93
N GLN A 192 -0.59 14.52 29.49
CA GLN A 192 -1.95 14.13 29.87
C GLN A 192 -2.78 13.65 28.66
N LEU A 193 -2.75 14.40 27.55
CA LEU A 193 -3.43 13.97 26.32
C LEU A 193 -2.92 12.63 25.79
N ALA A 194 -1.63 12.31 25.99
CA ALA A 194 -1.08 11.02 25.61
C ALA A 194 -1.56 9.89 26.54
N GLU A 195 -1.72 10.14 27.84
CA GLU A 195 -2.34 9.20 28.76
C GLU A 195 -3.81 8.93 28.40
N ASP A 196 -4.57 9.98 28.07
CA ASP A 196 -5.96 9.84 27.62
C ASP A 196 -6.05 9.02 26.33
N ASP A 197 -5.13 9.23 25.37
CA ASP A 197 -5.10 8.46 24.12
C ASP A 197 -4.73 6.98 24.34
N LYS A 198 -3.99 6.65 25.41
CA LYS A 198 -3.78 5.26 25.85
C LYS A 198 -5.08 4.64 26.37
N VAL A 199 -5.88 5.39 27.14
CA VAL A 199 -7.19 4.92 27.62
C VAL A 199 -8.12 4.68 26.44
N ARG A 200 -8.23 5.63 25.51
CA ARG A 200 -8.96 5.48 24.24
C ARG A 200 -8.55 4.20 23.51
N TYR A 201 -7.25 4.02 23.26
CA TYR A 201 -6.76 2.84 22.56
C TYR A 201 -7.08 1.54 23.30
N LYS A 202 -6.96 1.50 24.64
CA LYS A 202 -7.29 0.33 25.46
C LYS A 202 -8.74 -0.08 25.30
N ASN A 203 -9.66 0.88 25.30
CA ASN A 203 -11.09 0.62 25.12
C ASN A 203 -11.36 0.12 23.70
N GLU A 204 -10.91 0.86 22.68
CA GLU A 204 -11.11 0.50 21.27
C GLU A 204 -10.52 -0.88 20.92
N ILE A 205 -9.31 -1.20 21.40
CA ILE A 205 -8.66 -2.46 21.06
C ILE A 205 -9.33 -3.65 21.74
N THR A 206 -9.93 -3.45 22.92
CA THR A 206 -10.67 -4.51 23.62
C THR A 206 -11.94 -4.85 22.86
N SER A 207 -12.77 -3.86 22.55
CA SER A 207 -14.00 -4.06 21.76
C SER A 207 -13.70 -4.61 20.36
N TRP A 208 -12.61 -4.16 19.73
CA TRP A 208 -12.19 -4.71 18.44
C TRP A 208 -11.76 -6.19 18.55
N GLU A 209 -11.03 -6.56 19.60
CA GLU A 209 -10.63 -7.96 19.82
C GLU A 209 -11.83 -8.88 20.08
N GLU A 210 -12.85 -8.41 20.80
CA GLU A 210 -14.11 -9.12 21.01
C GLU A 210 -14.85 -9.33 19.69
N HIS A 211 -15.03 -8.27 18.91
CA HIS A 211 -15.66 -8.36 17.59
C HIS A 211 -14.91 -9.30 16.63
N MET A 212 -13.56 -9.31 16.66
CA MET A 212 -12.77 -10.26 15.86
C MET A 212 -12.98 -11.71 16.29
N LYS A 213 -13.26 -11.98 17.57
CA LYS A 213 -13.61 -13.34 18.03
C LYS A 213 -14.98 -13.76 17.49
N GLU A 214 -15.96 -12.87 17.54
CA GLU A 214 -17.33 -13.15 17.03
C GLU A 214 -17.32 -13.52 15.54
N ILE A 215 -16.50 -12.85 14.73
CA ILE A 215 -16.36 -13.15 13.28
C ILE A 215 -15.46 -14.39 13.03
N GLY A 216 -14.85 -14.98 14.07
CA GLY A 216 -13.96 -16.15 13.94
C GLY A 216 -12.51 -15.82 13.55
N HIS A 217 -12.10 -14.56 13.64
CA HIS A 217 -10.72 -14.09 13.41
C HIS A 217 -9.89 -14.06 14.70
N GLU A 218 -9.91 -15.17 15.46
CA GLU A 218 -9.14 -15.31 16.70
C GLU A 218 -7.62 -15.16 16.47
N ASP A 219 -7.14 -15.46 15.27
CA ASP A 219 -5.74 -15.30 14.87
C ASP A 219 -5.24 -13.85 15.00
N LEU A 220 -6.14 -12.86 14.96
CA LEU A 220 -5.81 -11.44 15.02
C LEU A 220 -5.76 -10.85 16.44
N VAL A 221 -6.21 -11.59 17.45
CA VAL A 221 -6.22 -11.19 18.87
C VAL A 221 -4.79 -11.22 19.46
N ARG A 222 -4.44 -10.28 20.35
CA ARG A 222 -3.12 -10.24 21.00
C ARG A 222 -2.85 -11.49 21.83
N TYR A 223 -1.58 -11.90 21.90
CA TYR A 223 -1.13 -13.13 22.57
C TYR A 223 -1.52 -13.20 24.07
N ARG A 224 -1.43 -12.09 24.81
CA ARG A 224 -1.84 -12.05 26.22
C ARG A 224 -3.33 -12.37 26.40
N SER A 225 -4.18 -11.76 25.57
CA SER A 225 -5.62 -12.05 25.55
C SER A 225 -5.90 -13.48 25.07
N LYS A 226 -5.14 -14.01 24.10
CA LYS A 226 -5.24 -15.42 23.65
C LYS A 226 -4.93 -16.43 24.75
N ARG A 227 -3.90 -16.20 25.56
CA ARG A 227 -3.52 -17.11 26.65
C ARG A 227 -4.63 -17.20 27.70
N GLN A 228 -5.29 -16.09 28.02
CA GLN A 228 -6.45 -16.06 28.91
C GLN A 228 -7.63 -16.89 28.36
N ILE A 229 -7.94 -16.75 27.06
CA ILE A 229 -8.99 -17.54 26.39
C ILE A 229 -8.68 -19.04 26.44
N LEU A 230 -7.45 -19.44 26.13
CA LEU A 230 -7.06 -20.84 26.17
C LEU A 230 -7.21 -21.41 27.57
N THR A 231 -6.80 -20.66 28.60
CA THR A 231 -6.98 -21.08 30.00
C THR A 231 -8.44 -21.16 30.44
N GLU A 232 -9.33 -20.33 29.90
CA GLU A 232 -10.78 -20.39 30.19
C GLU A 232 -11.45 -21.57 29.49
N ARG A 233 -11.07 -21.87 28.24
CA ARG A 233 -11.56 -23.03 27.49
C ARG A 233 -11.17 -24.36 28.12
N THR A 234 -9.98 -24.46 28.71
CA THR A 234 -9.52 -25.68 29.39
C THR A 234 -10.13 -25.87 30.79
N LYS A 235 -10.82 -24.86 31.33
CA LYS A 235 -11.46 -24.90 32.65
C LYS A 235 -12.96 -25.21 32.61
N LYS A 236 -13.56 -25.18 31.42
CA LYS A 236 -14.92 -25.68 31.16
C LYS A 236 -14.84 -27.13 30.70
#